data_AF-A0A7J6QYV2-F1
#
_entry.id   AF-A0A7J6QYV2-F1
#
_cell.length_a   1.000
_cell.length_b   1.000
_cell.length_c   1.000
_cell.angle_alpha   90.00
_cell.angle_beta   90.00
_cell.angle_gamma   90.00
#
_symmetry.space_group_name_H-M   'P 1'
#
loop_
_entity.id
_entity.type
_entity.pdbx_description
1 polymer ?
#
loop_
_entity_poly.entity_id
_entity_poly.type
_entity_poly.pdbx_seq_one_letter_code
_entity_poly.pdbx_strand_id
1 'polypeptide(L)'
;RGRSDELIAECERLMKEGVAHAALCPTTLEETMGEHPSRRESLRISRSSSRRASVESAATRRSSVASFKHFEQRSRFTFTVPNISDKIERYQKGRPYLSEEVNDITGLEFAQVEFFPRGDITSRDGWCAIKLRVPNRTKVRWSVTISRQQKGPRVDVFEESLWWCRYGLLWANFCPVSALLSEGSNNDDSNDDLLVTVEVHSARV
;
A
#
# COMPACT_ATOMS: atom_id res chain seq x y z
N ARG A 1 -3.00 -20.19 -24.46
CA ARG A 1 -2.17 -20.93 -23.48
C ARG A 1 -0.69 -20.84 -23.87
N GLY A 2 -0.15 -19.64 -24.08
CA GLY A 2 1.22 -19.49 -24.63
C GLY A 2 2.01 -18.36 -23.98
N ARG A 3 1.38 -17.21 -23.74
CA ARG A 3 2.03 -16.04 -23.13
C ARG A 3 2.19 -16.10 -21.61
N SER A 4 1.32 -16.81 -20.90
CA SER A 4 1.39 -16.93 -19.44
C SER A 4 2.62 -17.74 -19.00
N ASP A 5 2.88 -18.82 -19.72
CA ASP A 5 3.86 -19.83 -19.31
C ASP A 5 5.29 -19.34 -19.63
N GLU A 6 5.42 -18.55 -20.70
CA GLU A 6 6.66 -17.87 -21.08
C GLU A 6 7.03 -16.75 -20.08
N LEU A 7 6.05 -16.01 -19.58
CA LEU A 7 6.26 -15.00 -18.52
C LEU A 7 6.66 -15.62 -17.18
N ILE A 8 6.11 -16.80 -16.85
CA ILE A 8 6.46 -17.55 -15.64
C ILE A 8 7.92 -18.03 -15.73
N ALA A 9 8.30 -18.63 -16.85
CA ALA A 9 9.66 -19.14 -17.06
C ALA A 9 10.72 -18.02 -17.02
N GLU A 10 10.41 -16.85 -17.60
CA GLU A 10 11.32 -15.70 -17.59
C GLU A 10 11.47 -15.10 -16.18
N CYS A 11 10.39 -15.05 -15.40
CA CYS A 11 10.47 -14.61 -14.00
C CYS A 11 11.27 -15.60 -13.13
N GLU A 12 11.10 -16.90 -13.32
CA GLU A 12 11.90 -17.93 -12.63
C GLU A 12 13.40 -17.81 -12.96
N ARG A 13 13.72 -17.49 -14.22
CA ARG A 13 15.09 -17.23 -14.67
C ARG A 13 15.69 -15.99 -13.98
N LEU A 14 14.95 -14.89 -13.97
CA LEU A 14 15.40 -13.63 -13.34
C LEU A 14 15.59 -13.74 -11.83
N MET A 15 14.80 -14.58 -11.16
CA MET A 15 14.95 -14.88 -9.73
C MET A 15 16.21 -15.71 -9.43
N LYS A 16 16.57 -16.65 -10.31
CA LYS A 16 17.84 -17.40 -10.21
C LYS A 16 19.06 -16.52 -10.45
N GLU A 17 18.92 -15.45 -11.23
CA GLU A 17 19.99 -14.52 -11.58
C GLU A 17 20.18 -13.37 -10.56
N GLY A 18 19.41 -13.32 -9.47
CA GLY A 18 19.58 -12.33 -8.41
C GLY A 18 19.26 -10.89 -8.82
N VAL A 19 18.57 -10.70 -9.95
CA VAL A 19 18.15 -9.38 -10.42
C VAL A 19 16.97 -8.90 -9.59
N ALA A 20 17.16 -7.77 -8.92
CA ALA A 20 16.28 -7.25 -7.90
C ALA A 20 14.80 -7.10 -8.33
N HIS A 21 13.91 -7.49 -7.42
CA HIS A 21 12.44 -7.45 -7.45
C HIS A 21 11.80 -6.05 -7.66
N ALA A 22 12.56 -5.06 -8.09
CA ALA A 22 12.09 -3.69 -8.33
C ALA A 22 11.43 -3.51 -9.71
N ALA A 23 11.59 -4.46 -10.64
CA ALA A 23 11.23 -4.25 -12.05
C ALA A 23 10.07 -5.09 -12.61
N LEU A 24 9.48 -6.02 -11.86
CA LEU A 24 8.49 -6.96 -12.41
C LEU A 24 7.06 -6.71 -11.91
N CYS A 25 6.69 -5.45 -11.75
CA CYS A 25 5.27 -5.06 -11.78
C CYS A 25 4.99 -4.50 -13.19
N PRO A 26 4.23 -5.20 -14.05
CA PRO A 26 3.93 -4.69 -15.39
C PRO A 26 2.85 -3.62 -15.31
N THR A 27 3.20 -2.41 -14.88
CA THR A 27 2.39 -1.21 -15.12
C THR A 27 3.29 0.01 -15.29
N THR A 28 3.75 0.26 -16.50
CA THR A 28 3.94 1.61 -17.07
C THR A 28 4.44 1.47 -18.51
N LEU A 29 3.52 1.60 -19.47
CA LEU A 29 3.83 2.04 -20.83
C LEU A 29 2.52 2.38 -21.53
N GLU A 30 1.91 3.50 -21.13
CA GLU A 30 1.15 4.36 -22.05
C GLU A 30 1.29 5.81 -21.59
N GLU A 31 1.35 6.70 -22.58
CA GLU A 31 1.25 8.16 -22.50
C GLU A 31 2.53 8.96 -22.15
N THR A 32 3.34 9.20 -23.17
CA THR A 32 4.05 10.48 -23.32
C THR A 32 4.05 10.88 -24.78
N MET A 33 2.90 11.35 -25.26
CA MET A 33 2.80 12.22 -26.44
C MET A 33 2.71 13.66 -25.92
N GLY A 34 3.56 14.53 -26.46
CA GLY A 34 3.82 15.86 -25.92
C GLY A 34 2.72 16.88 -26.19
N GLU A 35 2.90 18.08 -25.61
CA GLU A 35 2.64 19.33 -26.30
C GLU A 35 3.30 20.52 -25.56
N HIS A 36 3.86 21.41 -26.38
CA HIS A 36 4.50 22.68 -26.02
C HIS A 36 3.44 23.76 -25.69
N PRO A 37 3.76 24.78 -24.87
CA PRO A 37 2.86 25.90 -24.62
C PRO A 37 3.06 27.04 -25.64
N SER A 38 1.97 27.51 -26.25
CA SER A 38 1.95 28.75 -27.04
C SER A 38 0.66 29.56 -26.81
N ARG A 39 0.81 30.61 -25.99
CA ARG A 39 0.47 32.03 -26.21
C ARG A 39 -0.80 32.46 -26.98
N ARG A 40 -1.37 33.57 -26.45
CA ARG A 40 -2.29 34.62 -27.00
C ARG A 40 -3.79 34.39 -26.82
N GLU A 41 -4.46 35.19 -25.99
CA GLU A 41 -4.95 36.59 -26.15
C GLU A 41 -6.37 36.66 -26.73
N SER A 42 -7.27 37.16 -25.88
CA SER A 42 -8.24 38.23 -26.16
C SER A 42 -9.64 37.95 -26.77
N LEU A 43 -10.61 38.55 -26.06
CA LEU A 43 -11.82 39.25 -26.52
C LEU A 43 -13.20 38.57 -26.41
N ARG A 44 -13.94 39.06 -25.39
CA ARG A 44 -15.28 39.67 -25.40
C ARG A 44 -16.26 39.26 -26.52
N ILE A 45 -17.49 38.95 -26.14
CA ILE A 45 -18.70 39.73 -26.48
C ILE A 45 -19.88 39.29 -25.59
N SER A 46 -20.62 40.29 -25.15
CA SER A 46 -21.82 40.27 -24.32
C SER A 46 -23.10 40.14 -25.15
N ARG A 47 -24.21 39.70 -24.52
CA ARG A 47 -25.64 40.13 -24.68
C ARG A 47 -26.55 38.92 -24.42
N SER A 48 -27.34 38.83 -23.35
CA SER A 48 -28.45 39.65 -22.80
C SER A 48 -29.83 39.14 -23.23
N SER A 49 -30.72 39.06 -22.24
CA SER A 49 -32.20 39.19 -22.33
C SER A 49 -32.97 37.91 -22.73
N SER A 50 -34.15 37.57 -22.21
CA SER A 50 -35.09 38.16 -21.24
C SER A 50 -36.35 37.26 -21.18
N ARG A 51 -37.20 37.45 -20.14
CA ARG A 51 -38.64 37.07 -19.99
C ARG A 51 -38.91 35.68 -19.41
N ARG A 52 -39.94 35.44 -18.60
CA ARG A 52 -40.84 36.17 -17.67
C ARG A 52 -41.80 35.06 -17.15
N ALA A 53 -42.41 35.30 -15.98
CA ALA A 53 -43.61 34.63 -15.46
C ALA A 53 -43.45 33.15 -15.02
N SER A 54 -44.27 32.58 -14.15
CA SER A 54 -44.99 32.99 -12.93
C SER A 54 -45.80 31.73 -12.56
N VAL A 55 -46.00 31.54 -11.25
CA VAL A 55 -47.02 30.70 -10.59
C VAL A 55 -46.90 29.16 -10.60
N GLU A 56 -47.00 28.67 -9.36
CA GLU A 56 -47.83 27.53 -8.89
C GLU A 56 -47.25 26.11 -8.74
N SER A 57 -47.20 25.71 -7.46
CA SER A 57 -47.65 24.44 -6.90
C SER A 57 -46.95 23.15 -7.33
N ALA A 58 -46.27 22.51 -6.38
CA ALA A 58 -46.75 21.24 -5.82
C ALA A 58 -45.73 20.69 -4.82
N ALA A 59 -46.26 20.19 -3.72
CA ALA A 59 -45.56 19.38 -2.74
C ALA A 59 -44.68 18.32 -3.42
N THR A 60 -43.39 18.26 -3.07
CA THR A 60 -42.58 17.07 -3.34
C THR A 60 -41.55 16.90 -2.24
N ARG A 61 -41.81 15.87 -1.43
CA ARG A 61 -40.87 15.01 -0.71
C ARG A 61 -39.88 15.74 0.20
N ARG A 62 -40.09 15.55 1.51
CA ARG A 62 -39.00 15.53 2.49
C ARG A 62 -37.93 14.59 1.93
N SER A 63 -36.90 15.18 1.33
CA SER A 63 -35.65 14.48 1.08
C SER A 63 -35.16 14.09 2.46
N SER A 64 -35.28 12.80 2.79
CA SER A 64 -34.43 12.22 3.81
C SER A 64 -33.02 12.48 3.31
N VAL A 65 -32.41 13.55 3.83
CA VAL A 65 -30.97 13.68 3.80
C VAL A 65 -30.52 12.46 4.56
N ALA A 66 -30.21 11.39 3.81
CA ALA A 66 -29.46 10.28 4.33
C ALA A 66 -28.27 10.96 4.98
N SER A 67 -28.20 10.87 6.30
CA SER A 67 -27.07 11.33 7.06
C SER A 67 -25.92 10.49 6.52
N PHE A 68 -25.22 11.04 5.52
CA PHE A 68 -23.95 10.54 5.06
C PHE A 68 -23.07 10.68 6.28
N LYS A 69 -23.05 9.62 7.11
CA LYS A 69 -21.99 9.44 8.07
C LYS A 69 -20.74 9.52 7.20
N HIS A 70 -20.02 10.64 7.33
CA HIS A 70 -18.62 10.67 6.99
C HIS A 70 -18.01 9.61 7.90
N PHE A 71 -18.00 8.37 7.42
CA PHE A 71 -17.24 7.31 8.04
C PHE A 71 -15.82 7.73 7.76
N GLU A 72 -15.20 8.37 8.74
CA GLU A 72 -13.81 8.77 8.68
C GLU A 72 -13.02 7.47 8.54
N GLN A 73 -12.76 7.07 7.30
CA GLN A 73 -12.13 5.79 7.00
C GLN A 73 -10.74 5.82 7.61
N ARG A 74 -10.46 4.87 8.50
CA ARG A 74 -9.14 4.73 9.07
C ARG A 74 -8.20 4.37 7.92
N SER A 75 -7.25 5.25 7.61
CA SER A 75 -6.25 5.01 6.56
C SER A 75 -4.97 4.39 7.10
N ARG A 76 -4.84 4.28 8.42
CA ARG A 76 -3.60 3.93 9.09
C ARG A 76 -3.83 3.04 10.29
N PHE A 77 -2.95 2.08 10.46
CA PHE A 77 -2.88 1.25 11.65
C PHE A 77 -1.43 1.05 12.07
N THR A 78 -1.25 0.87 13.37
CA THR A 78 0.06 0.76 14.00
C THR A 78 0.02 -0.39 14.99
N PHE A 79 1.09 -1.15 15.06
CA PHE A 79 1.30 -2.18 16.07
C PHE A 79 2.74 -2.16 16.55
N THR A 80 2.96 -2.71 17.74
CA THR A 80 4.27 -2.76 18.38
C THR A 80 4.79 -4.19 18.34
N VAL A 81 6.05 -4.35 17.94
CA VAL A 81 6.76 -5.61 17.98
C VAL A 81 7.67 -5.60 19.20
N PRO A 82 7.32 -6.32 20.29
CA PRO A 82 8.11 -6.25 21.51
C PRO A 82 9.43 -7.01 21.42
N ASN A 83 10.42 -6.62 22.21
CA ASN A 83 11.72 -7.30 22.33
C ASN A 83 12.36 -7.61 20.97
N ILE A 84 12.51 -6.57 20.12
CA ILE A 84 13.00 -6.73 18.75
C ILE A 84 14.42 -7.29 18.71
N SER A 85 15.28 -6.95 19.66
CA SER A 85 16.66 -7.45 19.73
C SER A 85 16.68 -8.97 19.94
N ASP A 86 15.87 -9.49 20.86
CA ASP A 86 15.74 -10.93 21.11
C ASP A 86 15.18 -11.66 19.87
N LYS A 87 14.19 -11.05 19.21
CA LYS A 87 13.62 -11.63 17.97
C LYS A 87 14.64 -11.66 16.84
N ILE A 88 15.44 -10.61 16.67
CA ILE A 88 16.51 -10.59 15.66
C ILE A 88 17.53 -11.69 15.95
N GLU A 89 17.89 -11.92 17.21
CA GLU A 89 18.85 -12.96 17.58
C GLU A 89 18.28 -14.37 17.38
N ARG A 90 17.05 -14.63 17.85
CA ARG A 90 16.49 -15.98 17.99
C ARG A 90 15.58 -16.43 16.87
N TYR A 91 14.93 -15.52 16.13
CA TYR A 91 14.04 -15.94 15.06
C TYR A 91 14.86 -16.59 13.94
N GLN A 92 14.24 -17.54 13.26
CA GLN A 92 14.77 -18.03 11.99
C GLN A 92 14.29 -17.12 10.87
N LYS A 93 15.07 -17.03 9.79
CA LYS A 93 14.63 -16.37 8.56
C LYS A 93 13.34 -17.01 8.05
N GLY A 94 12.40 -16.20 7.58
CA GLY A 94 11.06 -16.65 7.18
C GLY A 94 10.07 -16.78 8.34
N ARG A 95 10.47 -16.59 9.61
CA ARG A 95 9.53 -16.57 10.74
C ARG A 95 8.90 -15.18 10.92
N PRO A 96 7.57 -15.03 10.79
CA PRO A 96 6.92 -13.75 11.02
C PRO A 96 6.57 -13.52 12.49
N TYR A 97 6.43 -12.25 12.83
CA TYR A 97 5.61 -11.73 13.91
C TYR A 97 4.34 -11.13 13.29
N LEU A 98 3.17 -11.54 13.77
CA LEU A 98 1.88 -11.17 13.20
C LEU A 98 1.25 -10.01 13.97
N SER A 99 0.69 -9.04 13.25
CA SER A 99 -0.22 -8.08 13.85
C SER A 99 -1.58 -8.72 14.16
N GLU A 100 -2.40 -8.01 14.94
CA GLU A 100 -3.84 -8.27 14.95
C GLU A 100 -4.42 -8.07 13.55
N GLU A 101 -5.52 -8.77 13.27
CA GLU A 101 -6.32 -8.50 12.08
C GLU A 101 -7.06 -7.19 12.27
N VAL A 102 -7.01 -6.32 11.26
CA VAL A 102 -7.67 -5.03 11.28
C VAL A 102 -8.75 -5.00 10.21
N ASN A 103 -9.93 -4.58 10.63
CA ASN A 103 -11.09 -4.39 9.77
C ASN A 103 -11.30 -2.89 9.50
N ASP A 104 -12.04 -2.59 8.44
CA ASP A 104 -12.50 -1.26 8.06
C ASP A 104 -11.38 -0.23 7.80
N ILE A 105 -10.23 -0.67 7.27
CA ILE A 105 -9.16 0.24 6.85
C ILE A 105 -9.35 0.61 5.38
N THR A 106 -9.87 1.81 5.11
CA THR A 106 -10.09 2.29 3.73
C THR A 106 -10.89 1.29 2.87
N GLY A 107 -11.86 0.62 3.49
CA GLY A 107 -12.68 -0.42 2.84
C GLY A 107 -12.02 -1.80 2.72
N LEU A 108 -10.85 -2.02 3.33
CA LEU A 108 -10.27 -3.35 3.50
C LEU A 108 -10.84 -4.03 4.74
N GLU A 109 -11.35 -5.24 4.55
CA GLU A 109 -11.67 -6.19 5.61
C GLU A 109 -10.52 -7.19 5.75
N PHE A 110 -10.31 -7.74 6.96
CA PHE A 110 -9.33 -8.80 7.23
C PHE A 110 -7.89 -8.47 6.81
N ALA A 111 -7.46 -7.21 6.97
CA ALA A 111 -6.09 -6.82 6.70
C ALA A 111 -5.18 -7.27 7.86
N GLN A 112 -4.04 -7.87 7.56
CA GLN A 112 -3.07 -8.27 8.59
C GLN A 112 -1.65 -8.05 8.09
N VAL A 113 -0.74 -7.73 9.00
CA VAL A 113 0.67 -7.54 8.69
C VAL A 113 1.48 -8.68 9.28
N GLU A 114 2.38 -9.21 8.46
CA GLU A 114 3.44 -10.11 8.89
C GLU A 114 4.77 -9.36 8.81
N PHE A 115 5.41 -9.13 9.96
CA PHE A 115 6.75 -8.57 10.01
C PHE A 115 7.77 -9.68 10.21
N PHE A 116 8.83 -9.69 9.41
CA PHE A 116 9.90 -10.70 9.48
C PHE A 116 11.20 -10.04 9.96
N PRO A 117 11.55 -10.15 11.25
CA PRO A 117 12.73 -9.47 11.81
C PRO A 117 14.03 -9.82 11.09
N ARG A 118 14.18 -11.07 10.64
CA ARG A 118 15.34 -11.57 9.88
C ARG A 118 15.07 -11.76 8.39
N GLY A 119 14.00 -11.13 7.89
CA GLY A 119 13.57 -11.24 6.50
C GLY A 119 12.72 -12.47 6.25
N ASP A 120 11.95 -12.41 5.16
CA ASP A 120 11.28 -13.54 4.54
C ASP A 120 12.31 -14.49 3.89
N ILE A 121 11.89 -15.69 3.49
CA ILE A 121 12.74 -16.67 2.81
C ILE A 121 13.44 -16.12 1.56
N THR A 122 12.80 -15.19 0.85
CA THR A 122 13.32 -14.53 -0.36
C THR A 122 14.17 -13.28 -0.08
N SER A 123 14.29 -12.87 1.18
CA SER A 123 14.98 -11.65 1.57
C SER A 123 16.49 -11.82 1.55
N ARG A 124 17.23 -10.73 1.41
CA ARG A 124 18.69 -10.72 1.57
C ARG A 124 19.05 -10.96 3.04
N ASP A 125 20.20 -11.57 3.28
CA ASP A 125 20.68 -11.78 4.64
C ASP A 125 20.98 -10.44 5.32
N GLY A 126 20.58 -10.33 6.59
CA GLY A 126 20.70 -9.09 7.36
C GLY A 126 19.66 -8.01 7.01
N TRP A 127 18.61 -8.36 6.25
CA TRP A 127 17.47 -7.47 5.97
C TRP A 127 16.20 -7.99 6.62
N CYS A 128 15.32 -7.07 7.05
CA CYS A 128 13.97 -7.40 7.48
C CYS A 128 13.00 -7.33 6.28
N ALA A 129 11.84 -7.97 6.45
CA ALA A 129 10.76 -7.94 5.47
C ALA A 129 9.43 -7.62 6.12
N ILE A 130 8.48 -7.14 5.31
CA ILE A 130 7.09 -6.97 5.73
C ILE A 130 6.15 -7.44 4.65
N LYS A 131 5.08 -8.11 5.04
CA LYS A 131 4.03 -8.60 4.16
C LYS A 131 2.69 -8.08 4.63
N LEU A 132 1.91 -7.53 3.70
CA LEU A 132 0.53 -7.14 3.93
C LEU A 132 -0.41 -8.19 3.35
N ARG A 133 -1.23 -8.79 4.20
CA ARG A 133 -2.35 -9.65 3.81
C ARG A 133 -3.59 -8.79 3.59
N VAL A 134 -4.25 -9.02 2.46
CA VAL A 134 -5.48 -8.35 2.06
C VAL A 134 -6.41 -9.38 1.40
N PRO A 135 -7.71 -9.09 1.26
CA PRO A 135 -8.65 -9.95 0.53
C PRO A 135 -8.19 -10.22 -0.90
N ASN A 136 -8.53 -11.38 -1.45
CA ASN A 136 -8.21 -11.75 -2.83
C ASN A 136 -8.75 -10.71 -3.83
N ARG A 137 -8.01 -10.47 -4.92
CA ARG A 137 -8.29 -9.49 -5.99
C ARG A 137 -8.23 -8.02 -5.56
N THR A 138 -7.60 -7.75 -4.43
CA THR A 138 -7.43 -6.37 -3.94
C THR A 138 -6.32 -5.65 -4.69
N LYS A 139 -6.63 -4.46 -5.22
CA LYS A 139 -5.64 -3.44 -5.61
C LYS A 139 -5.49 -2.42 -4.48
N VAL A 140 -4.28 -2.26 -3.96
CA VAL A 140 -4.00 -1.40 -2.80
C VAL A 140 -2.82 -0.48 -3.06
N ARG A 141 -2.93 0.78 -2.63
CA ARG A 141 -1.82 1.75 -2.56
C ARG A 141 -1.45 1.92 -1.09
N TRP A 142 -0.23 1.58 -0.71
CA TRP A 142 0.16 1.51 0.70
C TRP A 142 1.61 1.92 0.94
N SER A 143 1.88 2.42 2.15
CA SER A 143 3.22 2.70 2.67
C SER A 143 3.42 2.03 4.04
N VAL A 144 4.66 1.79 4.41
CA VAL A 144 5.01 1.34 5.77
C VAL A 144 6.11 2.22 6.31
N THR A 145 5.97 2.57 7.58
CA THR A 145 7.02 3.14 8.40
C THR A 145 7.34 2.15 9.49
N ILE A 146 8.60 1.71 9.57
CA ILE A 146 9.13 0.95 10.69
C ILE A 146 10.17 1.85 11.30
N SER A 147 9.95 2.29 12.54
CA SER A 147 10.94 3.14 13.19
C SER A 147 11.15 4.44 12.36
N ARG A 148 12.37 4.84 11.97
CA ARG A 148 12.62 5.95 11.02
C ARG A 148 12.66 5.52 9.55
N GLN A 149 12.51 4.24 9.27
CA GLN A 149 12.58 3.71 7.91
C GLN A 149 11.20 3.73 7.27
N GLN A 150 11.05 4.54 6.22
CA GLN A 150 9.80 4.63 5.45
C GLN A 150 9.98 4.07 4.05
N LYS A 151 9.02 3.29 3.58
CA LYS A 151 8.91 2.88 2.17
C LYS A 151 7.49 3.04 1.64
N GLY A 152 7.43 3.31 0.34
CA GLY A 152 6.20 3.58 -0.40
C GLY A 152 5.90 5.07 -0.54
N PRO A 153 4.70 5.43 -0.99
CA PRO A 153 3.60 4.52 -1.33
C PRO A 153 3.91 3.67 -2.57
N ARG A 154 3.55 2.37 -2.53
CA ARG A 154 3.56 1.46 -3.69
C ARG A 154 2.14 1.02 -3.99
N VAL A 155 1.83 0.79 -5.27
CA VAL A 155 0.58 0.18 -5.70
C VAL A 155 0.86 -1.29 -6.00
N ASP A 156 0.07 -2.17 -5.41
CA ASP A 156 0.14 -3.61 -5.62
C ASP A 156 -1.25 -4.18 -5.91
N VAL A 157 -1.27 -5.30 -6.62
CA VAL A 157 -2.47 -6.12 -6.82
C VAL A 157 -2.20 -7.48 -6.19
N PHE A 158 -3.04 -7.85 -5.22
CA PHE A 158 -3.03 -9.18 -4.64
C PHE A 158 -4.07 -10.03 -5.36
N GLU A 159 -3.61 -11.13 -5.94
CA GLU A 159 -4.47 -12.15 -6.50
C GLU A 159 -3.86 -13.51 -6.15
N GLU A 160 -4.62 -14.33 -5.43
CA GLU A 160 -4.15 -15.61 -4.88
C GLU A 160 -3.69 -16.60 -5.96
N SER A 161 -4.22 -16.44 -7.19
CA SER A 161 -3.83 -17.24 -8.35
C SER A 161 -2.39 -16.96 -8.80
N LEU A 162 -1.83 -15.80 -8.44
CA LEU A 162 -0.50 -15.36 -8.85
C LEU A 162 0.54 -15.89 -7.86
N TRP A 163 1.43 -16.74 -8.35
CA TRP A 163 2.38 -17.47 -7.51
C TRP A 163 3.31 -16.55 -6.70
N TRP A 164 3.65 -15.36 -7.22
CA TRP A 164 4.58 -14.41 -6.58
C TRP A 164 3.96 -13.63 -5.41
N CYS A 165 2.64 -13.56 -5.31
CA CYS A 165 1.97 -12.88 -4.20
C CYS A 165 0.94 -13.75 -3.49
N ARG A 166 0.95 -15.08 -3.71
CA ARG A 166 -0.04 -16.05 -3.21
C ARG A 166 -0.44 -15.90 -1.73
N TYR A 167 0.48 -15.42 -0.89
CA TYR A 167 0.28 -15.29 0.56
C TYR A 167 0.25 -13.84 1.06
N GLY A 168 0.28 -12.86 0.17
CA GLY A 168 0.21 -11.44 0.50
C GLY A 168 1.21 -10.60 -0.29
N LEU A 169 1.17 -9.30 -0.04
CA LEU A 169 1.96 -8.27 -0.71
C LEU A 169 3.25 -8.04 0.06
N LEU A 170 4.38 -8.46 -0.53
CA LEU A 170 5.65 -8.53 0.16
C LEU A 170 6.59 -7.35 -0.19
N TRP A 171 7.30 -6.87 0.83
CA TRP A 171 8.56 -6.15 0.74
C TRP A 171 9.67 -7.00 1.35
N ALA A 172 10.33 -7.81 0.52
CA ALA A 172 11.36 -8.76 0.96
C ALA A 172 12.58 -8.04 1.55
N ASN A 173 13.01 -6.93 0.95
CA ASN A 173 14.19 -6.19 1.41
C ASN A 173 13.75 -4.82 1.95
N PHE A 174 13.04 -4.80 3.07
CA PHE A 174 12.49 -3.55 3.62
C PHE A 174 13.62 -2.62 4.10
N CYS A 175 14.35 -2.98 5.15
CA CYS A 175 15.55 -2.27 5.56
C CYS A 175 16.59 -3.22 6.17
N PRO A 176 17.86 -2.80 6.28
CA PRO A 176 18.85 -3.56 7.03
C PRO A 176 18.45 -3.70 8.50
N VAL A 177 18.75 -4.85 9.10
CA VAL A 177 18.52 -5.14 10.52
C VAL A 177 19.30 -4.19 11.42
N SER A 178 20.50 -3.78 11.00
CA SER A 178 21.31 -2.79 11.72
C SER A 178 20.61 -1.45 11.88
N ALA A 179 19.77 -1.05 10.91
CA ALA A 179 19.00 0.19 11.01
C ALA A 179 17.94 0.09 12.12
N LEU A 180 17.31 -1.08 12.29
CA LEU A 180 16.34 -1.31 13.36
C LEU A 180 17.01 -1.24 14.75
N LEU A 181 18.17 -1.87 14.90
CA LEU A 181 18.89 -1.93 16.18
C LEU A 181 19.50 -0.59 16.59
N SER A 182 19.92 0.23 15.62
CA SER A 182 20.44 1.57 15.89
C SER A 182 19.40 2.51 16.51
N GLU A 183 18.11 2.18 16.41
CA GLU A 183 17.04 2.96 17.01
C GLU A 183 16.70 2.50 18.42
N GLY A 184 16.77 1.19 18.69
CA GLY A 184 16.55 0.64 20.03
C GLY A 184 17.59 1.09 21.06
N SER A 185 18.80 1.47 20.61
CA SER A 185 19.89 1.88 21.51
C SER A 185 19.92 3.37 21.87
N ASN A 186 19.12 4.23 21.23
CA ASN A 186 19.19 5.69 21.39
C ASN A 186 18.10 6.27 22.31
N ASN A 187 17.16 5.44 22.77
CA ASN A 187 16.15 5.85 23.74
C ASN A 187 16.59 5.36 25.13
N ASP A 188 17.10 6.28 25.94
CA ASP A 188 17.51 6.06 27.34
C ASP A 188 16.36 5.60 28.29
N ASP A 189 15.14 5.43 27.78
CA ASP A 189 13.98 4.93 28.52
C ASP A 189 13.38 3.68 27.85
N SER A 190 14.07 2.55 28.09
CA SER A 190 13.47 1.25 28.42
C SER A 190 12.21 0.80 27.66
N ASN A 191 12.28 0.58 26.36
CA ASN A 191 11.54 -0.52 25.72
C ASN A 191 12.20 -0.90 24.40
N ASP A 192 12.69 -2.14 24.30
CA ASP A 192 13.21 -2.78 23.07
C ASP A 192 12.07 -3.11 22.09
N ASP A 193 11.13 -2.19 21.96
CA ASP A 193 9.89 -2.34 21.24
C ASP A 193 9.99 -1.57 19.92
N LEU A 194 9.62 -2.23 18.83
CA LEU A 194 9.66 -1.65 17.49
C LEU A 194 8.26 -1.26 17.03
N LEU A 195 8.06 0.02 16.72
CA LEU A 195 6.79 0.52 16.19
C LEU A 195 6.72 0.29 14.67
N VAL A 196 5.65 -0.37 14.22
CA VAL A 196 5.36 -0.60 12.80
C VAL A 196 4.04 0.06 12.46
N THR A 197 4.06 0.97 11.49
CA THR A 197 2.89 1.68 10.99
C THR A 197 2.69 1.35 9.52
N VAL A 198 1.47 0.95 9.17
CA VAL A 198 1.04 0.74 7.79
C VAL A 198 -0.05 1.76 7.46
N GLU A 199 0.12 2.43 6.33
CA GLU A 199 -0.84 3.40 5.81
C GLU A 199 -1.35 2.92 4.46
N VAL A 200 -2.67 2.74 4.38
CA VAL A 200 -3.42 2.41 3.17
C VAL A 200 -3.99 3.71 2.63
N HIS A 201 -3.43 4.17 1.52
CA HIS A 201 -3.83 5.40 0.85
C HIS A 201 -5.12 5.22 0.04
N SER A 202 -5.32 4.02 -0.51
CA SER A 202 -6.52 3.64 -1.23
C SER A 202 -6.57 2.13 -1.42
N ALA A 203 -7.76 1.53 -1.35
CA ALA A 203 -7.98 0.14 -1.69
C ALA A 203 -9.20 -0.03 -2.59
N ARG A 204 -9.15 -1.04 -3.47
CA ARG A 204 -10.27 -1.50 -4.30
C ARG A 204 -10.25 -3.02 -4.28
N VAL A 205 -11.30 -3.62 -3.74
CA VAL A 205 -11.54 -5.07 -3.72
C VAL A 205 -12.41 -5.47 -4.90
#